data_AF-A0A830EIT9-F1
#
_entry.id   AF-A0A830EIT9-F1
#
_cell.length_a   1.000
_cell.length_b   1.000
_cell.length_c   1.000
_cell.angle_alpha   90.00
_cell.angle_beta   90.00
_cell.angle_gamma   90.00
#
_symmetry.space_group_name_H-M   'P 1'
#
loop_
_entity.id
_entity.type
_entity.pdbx_description
1 polymer ?
#
loop_
_entity_poly.entity_id
_entity_poly.type
_entity_poly.pdbx_seq_one_letter_code
_entity_poly.pdbx_strand_id
1 'polypeptide(L)'
;MSIINEEELESKIKELSGEVLKIRELISEREKERENLRNELNKVREELSAVINQLNNKRNELKSVKEELNKLRKNRDDIINTLRQLKGRRAELFQRAKELIEKVKKYRELLKMLNDLVGGKPIDKDKLRELIDKLEFEHEISPTDPEKEWEFFRTIQELEKELNAAEVISRIKEYISNGSQEVENIRKERMELGQQMRELYNNALMNIKNQIQDLKKRRDSVVNEIVQLKSRRDSLKSRRDELKTKILSKSAEIKGLRDKLRELNDEVNKYQLLLAAARKSKNLVSKKQEEAKVKEELKKKAEEGLQKLMKGERVSLNDLLGLGLEEDNEK
;
A
#
# COMPACT_ATOMS: atom_id res chain seq x y z
N MET A 1 49.30 -66.19 30.79
CA MET A 1 48.77 -64.98 31.43
C MET A 1 47.80 -64.33 30.47
N SER A 2 46.50 -64.24 30.82
CA SER A 2 45.53 -63.46 30.04
C SER A 2 45.86 -61.99 30.30
N ILE A 3 46.45 -61.31 29.31
CA ILE A 3 46.92 -59.91 29.44
C ILE A 3 45.74 -58.92 29.43
N ILE A 4 44.51 -59.40 29.24
CA ILE A 4 43.31 -58.57 29.13
C ILE A 4 42.31 -59.01 30.20
N ASN A 5 41.96 -58.10 31.09
CA ASN A 5 40.99 -58.32 32.16
C ASN A 5 39.58 -58.11 31.60
N GLU A 6 38.80 -59.19 31.48
CA GLU A 6 37.47 -59.17 30.84
C GLU A 6 36.50 -58.25 31.59
N GLU A 7 36.58 -58.22 32.92
CA GLU A 7 35.73 -57.40 33.79
C GLU A 7 35.99 -55.89 33.58
N GLU A 8 37.25 -55.50 33.39
CA GLU A 8 37.61 -54.10 33.09
C GLU A 8 37.07 -53.66 31.74
N LEU A 9 37.14 -54.52 30.70
CA LEU A 9 36.55 -54.23 29.40
C LEU A 9 35.02 -54.13 29.47
N GLU A 10 34.37 -55.01 30.21
CA GLU A 10 32.91 -54.96 30.39
C GLU A 10 32.46 -53.71 31.16
N SER A 11 33.19 -53.31 32.20
CA SER A 11 32.91 -52.08 32.94
C SER A 11 33.03 -50.85 32.05
N LYS A 12 34.10 -50.77 31.24
CA LYS A 12 34.34 -49.65 30.34
C LYS A 12 33.33 -49.55 29.20
N ILE A 13 32.88 -50.70 28.68
CA ILE A 13 31.78 -50.76 27.70
C ILE A 13 30.47 -50.26 28.33
N LYS A 14 30.18 -50.61 29.59
CA LYS A 14 28.96 -50.14 30.28
C LYS A 14 29.01 -48.62 30.51
N GLU A 15 30.15 -48.09 30.93
CA GLU A 15 30.35 -46.65 31.12
C GLU A 15 30.15 -45.87 29.81
N LEU A 16 30.87 -46.26 28.74
CA LEU A 16 30.75 -45.63 27.43
C LEU A 16 29.33 -45.77 26.85
N SER A 17 28.68 -46.92 27.04
CA SER A 17 27.28 -47.11 26.62
C SER A 17 26.33 -46.18 27.38
N GLY A 18 26.58 -45.94 28.66
CA GLY A 18 25.85 -44.95 29.46
C GLY A 18 26.05 -43.52 28.97
N GLU A 19 27.27 -43.15 28.57
CA GLU A 19 27.56 -41.85 27.96
C GLU A 19 26.88 -41.70 26.59
N VAL A 20 26.88 -42.74 25.76
CA VAL A 20 26.15 -42.77 24.49
C VAL A 20 24.65 -42.50 24.71
N LEU A 21 24.03 -43.12 25.71
CA LEU A 21 22.62 -42.88 26.04
C LEU A 21 22.38 -41.41 26.44
N LYS A 22 23.20 -40.85 27.32
CA LYS A 22 23.12 -39.43 27.71
C LYS A 22 23.24 -38.49 26.51
N ILE A 23 24.18 -38.75 25.60
CA ILE A 23 24.32 -37.92 24.39
C ILE A 23 23.10 -38.06 23.47
N ARG A 24 22.51 -39.26 23.34
CA ARG A 24 21.27 -39.45 22.57
C ARG A 24 20.10 -38.65 23.14
N GLU A 25 19.94 -38.64 24.46
CA GLU A 25 18.93 -37.83 25.14
C GLU A 25 19.14 -36.33 24.88
N LEU A 26 20.37 -35.84 25.05
CA LEU A 26 20.72 -34.44 24.76
C LEU A 26 20.46 -34.07 23.28
N ILE A 27 20.76 -34.95 22.34
CA ILE A 27 20.44 -34.73 20.91
C ILE A 27 18.93 -34.60 20.74
N SER A 28 18.14 -35.51 21.33
CA SER A 28 16.67 -35.47 21.24
C SER A 28 16.08 -34.17 21.80
N GLU A 29 16.58 -33.73 22.96
CA GLU A 29 16.16 -32.46 23.58
C GLU A 29 16.48 -31.26 22.67
N ARG A 30 17.71 -31.18 22.16
CA ARG A 30 18.13 -30.09 21.27
C ARG A 30 17.38 -30.11 19.94
N GLU A 31 17.01 -31.29 19.45
CA GLU A 31 16.17 -31.42 18.25
C GLU A 31 14.76 -30.88 18.47
N LYS A 32 14.14 -31.18 19.62
CA LYS A 32 12.85 -30.62 20.01
C LYS A 32 12.91 -29.10 20.15
N GLU A 33 13.94 -28.56 20.80
CA GLU A 33 14.16 -27.11 20.90
C GLU A 33 14.28 -26.46 19.51
N ARG A 34 15.06 -27.06 18.61
CA ARG A 34 15.22 -26.58 17.23
C ARG A 34 13.91 -26.61 16.47
N GLU A 35 13.09 -27.63 16.65
CA GLU A 35 11.79 -27.76 16.01
C GLU A 35 10.80 -26.71 16.52
N ASN A 36 10.77 -26.45 17.83
CA ASN A 36 9.98 -25.37 18.41
C ASN A 36 10.38 -24.00 17.83
N LEU A 37 11.68 -23.71 17.72
CA LEU A 37 12.17 -22.48 17.09
C LEU A 37 11.77 -22.38 15.60
N ARG A 38 11.75 -23.50 14.86
CA ARG A 38 11.27 -23.54 13.47
C ARG A 38 9.78 -23.23 13.37
N ASN A 39 8.98 -23.75 14.30
CA ASN A 39 7.55 -23.46 14.36
C ASN A 39 7.29 -21.99 14.67
N GLU A 40 8.03 -21.40 15.63
CA GLU A 40 7.99 -19.95 15.88
C GLU A 40 8.40 -19.14 14.65
N LEU A 41 9.46 -19.55 13.95
CA LEU A 41 9.92 -18.87 12.73
C LEU A 41 8.84 -18.89 11.64
N ASN A 42 8.11 -19.99 11.48
CA ASN A 42 7.02 -20.10 10.52
C ASN A 42 5.87 -19.15 10.88
N LYS A 43 5.45 -19.10 12.15
CA LYS A 43 4.44 -18.13 12.63
C LYS A 43 4.86 -16.69 12.35
N VAL A 44 6.11 -16.31 12.66
CA VAL A 44 6.64 -14.97 12.37
C VAL A 44 6.64 -14.68 10.86
N ARG A 45 6.93 -15.67 10.00
CA ARG A 45 6.87 -15.50 8.54
C ARG A 45 5.45 -15.28 8.05
N GLU A 46 4.47 -16.00 8.58
CA GLU A 46 3.05 -15.83 8.26
C GLU A 46 2.57 -14.44 8.67
N GLU A 47 2.87 -14.00 9.90
CA GLU A 47 2.56 -12.64 10.36
C GLU A 47 3.22 -11.57 9.50
N LEU A 48 4.48 -11.76 9.13
CA LEU A 48 5.23 -10.82 8.28
C LEU A 48 4.58 -10.73 6.88
N SER A 49 4.16 -11.87 6.31
CA SER A 49 3.41 -11.91 5.04
C SER A 49 2.09 -11.16 5.15
N ALA A 50 1.32 -11.38 6.22
CA ALA A 50 0.07 -10.68 6.48
C ALA A 50 0.27 -9.16 6.60
N VAL A 51 1.29 -8.72 7.35
CA VAL A 51 1.64 -7.30 7.48
C VAL A 51 2.06 -6.70 6.14
N ILE A 52 2.82 -7.41 5.32
CA ILE A 52 3.19 -6.94 3.96
C ILE A 52 1.92 -6.74 3.11
N ASN A 53 0.99 -7.69 3.14
CA ASN A 53 -0.26 -7.58 2.39
C ASN A 53 -1.11 -6.40 2.86
N GLN A 54 -1.26 -6.21 4.17
CA GLN A 54 -1.93 -5.03 4.74
C GLN A 54 -1.25 -3.72 4.30
N LEU A 55 0.08 -3.68 4.30
CA LEU A 55 0.85 -2.50 3.90
C LEU A 55 0.64 -2.18 2.41
N ASN A 56 0.58 -3.20 1.55
CA ASN A 56 0.27 -3.02 0.13
C ASN A 56 -1.16 -2.51 -0.09
N ASN A 57 -2.15 -3.04 0.63
CA ASN A 57 -3.52 -2.57 0.58
C ASN A 57 -3.62 -1.09 1.00
N LYS A 58 -2.99 -0.73 2.13
CA LYS A 58 -2.96 0.66 2.61
C LYS A 58 -2.22 1.61 1.67
N ARG A 59 -1.18 1.15 0.99
CA ARG A 59 -0.51 1.94 -0.07
C ARG A 59 -1.42 2.18 -1.27
N ASN A 60 -2.25 1.21 -1.64
CA ASN A 60 -3.22 1.37 -2.71
C ASN A 60 -4.36 2.32 -2.31
N GLU A 61 -4.88 2.19 -1.08
CA GLU A 61 -5.82 3.16 -0.50
C GLU A 61 -5.23 4.59 -0.49
N LEU A 62 -3.95 4.74 -0.13
CA LEU A 62 -3.29 6.04 -0.15
C LEU A 62 -3.17 6.61 -1.57
N LYS A 63 -2.94 5.75 -2.58
CA LYS A 63 -2.89 6.18 -3.99
C LYS A 63 -4.26 6.67 -4.45
N SER A 64 -5.33 5.92 -4.18
CA SER A 64 -6.68 6.34 -4.57
C SER A 64 -7.10 7.65 -3.90
N VAL A 65 -6.85 7.81 -2.60
CA VAL A 65 -7.12 9.07 -1.88
C VAL A 65 -6.33 10.24 -2.48
N LYS A 66 -5.08 10.03 -2.89
CA LYS A 66 -4.28 11.08 -3.56
C LYS A 66 -4.86 11.45 -4.93
N GLU A 67 -5.32 10.47 -5.70
CA GLU A 67 -5.95 10.70 -7.00
C GLU A 67 -7.26 11.49 -6.84
N GLU A 68 -8.11 11.11 -5.90
CA GLU A 68 -9.34 11.84 -5.56
C GLU A 68 -9.05 13.27 -5.12
N LEU A 69 -8.06 13.48 -4.24
CA LEU A 69 -7.62 14.82 -3.84
C LEU A 69 -7.15 15.65 -5.03
N ASN A 70 -6.44 15.07 -5.97
CA ASN A 70 -5.97 15.77 -7.17
C ASN A 70 -7.15 16.15 -8.09
N LYS A 71 -8.12 15.25 -8.26
CA LYS A 71 -9.36 15.55 -9.02
C LYS A 71 -10.13 16.72 -8.38
N LEU A 72 -10.35 16.69 -7.06
CA LEU A 72 -11.03 17.77 -6.36
C LEU A 72 -10.27 19.11 -6.42
N ARG A 73 -8.93 19.09 -6.38
CA ARG A 73 -8.12 20.30 -6.55
C ARG A 73 -8.28 20.91 -7.94
N LYS A 74 -8.25 20.08 -8.99
CA LYS A 74 -8.51 20.55 -10.35
C LYS A 74 -9.90 21.17 -10.47
N ASN A 75 -10.94 20.47 -10.01
CA ASN A 75 -12.31 20.98 -10.03
C ASN A 75 -12.46 22.29 -9.24
N ARG A 76 -11.79 22.42 -8.09
CA ARG A 76 -11.74 23.67 -7.32
C ARG A 76 -11.11 24.79 -8.13
N ASP A 77 -9.98 24.53 -8.78
CA ASP A 77 -9.24 25.52 -9.55
C ASP A 77 -10.06 25.97 -10.79
N ASP A 78 -10.77 25.04 -11.43
CA ASP A 78 -11.72 25.34 -12.50
C ASP A 78 -12.85 26.27 -12.03
N ILE A 79 -13.46 25.98 -10.86
CA ILE A 79 -14.49 26.84 -10.26
C ILE A 79 -13.92 28.21 -9.89
N ILE A 80 -12.69 28.28 -9.39
CA ILE A 80 -12.03 29.56 -9.09
C ILE A 80 -11.82 30.36 -10.38
N ASN A 81 -11.44 29.70 -11.48
CA ASN A 81 -11.27 30.34 -12.77
C ASN A 81 -12.61 30.86 -13.33
N THR A 82 -13.70 30.09 -13.25
CA THR A 82 -15.02 30.56 -13.66
C THR A 82 -15.48 31.73 -12.80
N LEU A 83 -15.27 31.69 -11.48
CA LEU A 83 -15.55 32.83 -10.59
C LEU A 83 -14.78 34.09 -10.98
N ARG A 84 -13.50 33.96 -11.36
CA ARG A 84 -12.70 35.11 -11.86
C ARG A 84 -13.29 35.69 -13.15
N GLN A 85 -13.69 34.84 -14.09
CA GLN A 85 -14.32 35.28 -15.34
C GLN A 85 -15.66 35.98 -15.09
N LEU A 86 -16.52 35.41 -14.24
CA LEU A 86 -17.81 36.02 -13.87
C LEU A 86 -17.60 37.36 -13.16
N LYS A 87 -16.60 37.46 -12.29
CA LYS A 87 -16.24 38.73 -11.63
C LYS A 87 -15.77 39.79 -12.63
N GLY A 88 -14.98 39.39 -13.63
CA GLY A 88 -14.55 40.26 -14.73
C GLY A 88 -15.74 40.79 -15.54
N ARG A 89 -16.60 39.89 -16.04
CA ARG A 89 -17.81 40.25 -16.78
C ARG A 89 -18.72 41.18 -16.00
N ARG A 90 -18.92 40.90 -14.70
CA ARG A 90 -19.74 41.75 -13.82
C ARG A 90 -19.17 43.17 -13.67
N ALA A 91 -17.85 43.31 -13.68
CA ALA A 91 -17.18 44.61 -13.63
C ALA A 91 -17.31 45.38 -14.96
N GLU A 92 -17.17 44.69 -16.09
CA GLU A 92 -17.38 45.27 -17.42
C GLU A 92 -18.83 45.78 -17.59
N LEU A 93 -19.81 44.96 -17.21
CA LEU A 93 -21.23 45.37 -17.21
C LEU A 93 -21.47 46.59 -16.33
N PHE A 94 -20.80 46.67 -15.17
CA PHE A 94 -20.91 47.83 -14.29
C PHE A 94 -20.34 49.10 -14.93
N GLN A 95 -19.20 49.00 -15.62
CA GLN A 95 -18.61 50.13 -16.36
C GLN A 95 -19.52 50.59 -17.50
N ARG A 96 -20.02 49.66 -18.32
CA ARG A 96 -20.97 49.97 -19.40
C ARG A 96 -22.24 50.64 -18.88
N ALA A 97 -22.82 50.13 -17.79
CA ALA A 97 -23.98 50.75 -17.17
C ALA A 97 -23.67 52.18 -16.69
N LYS A 98 -22.48 52.41 -16.12
CA LYS A 98 -22.06 53.74 -15.66
C LYS A 98 -21.96 54.73 -16.83
N GLU A 99 -21.33 54.33 -17.94
CA GLU A 99 -21.21 55.15 -19.16
C GLU A 99 -22.58 55.48 -19.76
N LEU A 100 -23.50 54.50 -19.84
CA LEU A 100 -24.85 54.74 -20.33
C LEU A 100 -25.63 55.69 -19.41
N ILE A 101 -25.51 55.53 -18.08
CA ILE A 101 -26.13 56.45 -17.12
C ILE A 101 -25.60 57.88 -17.32
N GLU A 102 -24.29 58.06 -17.53
CA GLU A 102 -23.69 59.37 -17.79
C GLU A 102 -24.19 59.97 -19.12
N LYS A 103 -24.31 59.17 -20.19
CA LYS A 103 -24.91 59.61 -21.46
C LYS A 103 -26.37 60.03 -21.27
N VAL A 104 -27.17 59.21 -20.59
CA VAL A 104 -28.59 59.53 -20.30
C VAL A 104 -28.72 60.80 -19.47
N LYS A 105 -27.83 61.06 -18.50
CA LYS A 105 -27.79 62.33 -17.76
C LYS A 105 -27.54 63.54 -18.66
N LYS A 106 -26.54 63.46 -19.55
CA LYS A 106 -26.26 64.52 -20.53
C LYS A 106 -27.47 64.78 -21.43
N TYR A 107 -28.12 63.73 -21.93
CA TYR A 107 -29.35 63.88 -22.74
C TYR A 107 -30.51 64.49 -21.93
N ARG A 108 -30.65 64.18 -20.64
CA ARG A 108 -31.65 64.81 -19.76
C ARG A 108 -31.36 66.30 -19.52
N GLU A 109 -30.10 66.67 -19.38
CA GLU A 109 -29.68 68.08 -19.28
C GLU A 109 -29.95 68.84 -20.58
N LEU A 110 -29.61 68.26 -21.74
CA LEU A 110 -29.95 68.80 -23.06
C LEU A 110 -31.47 68.96 -23.24
N LEU A 111 -32.24 67.95 -22.85
CA LEU A 111 -33.70 68.00 -22.87
C LEU A 111 -34.23 69.16 -22.01
N LYS A 112 -33.64 69.38 -20.83
CA LYS A 112 -34.02 70.48 -19.94
C LYS A 112 -33.73 71.84 -20.58
N MET A 113 -32.53 72.04 -21.12
CA MET A 113 -32.17 73.28 -21.81
C MET A 113 -33.07 73.54 -23.03
N LEU A 114 -33.39 72.49 -23.79
CA LEU A 114 -34.26 72.59 -24.96
C LEU A 114 -35.71 72.92 -24.57
N ASN A 115 -36.22 72.30 -23.51
CA ASN A 115 -37.54 72.63 -22.97
C ASN A 115 -37.61 74.07 -22.42
N ASP A 116 -36.55 74.55 -21.76
CA ASP A 116 -36.46 75.93 -21.25
C ASP A 116 -36.46 76.95 -22.39
N LEU A 117 -35.77 76.67 -23.51
CA LEU A 117 -35.76 77.51 -24.71
C LEU A 117 -37.13 77.58 -25.42
N VAL A 118 -37.88 76.49 -25.39
CA VAL A 118 -39.20 76.34 -26.03
C VAL A 118 -40.35 76.75 -25.09
N GLY A 119 -40.02 77.25 -23.88
CA GLY A 119 -40.99 77.76 -22.92
C GLY A 119 -41.85 76.68 -22.24
N GLY A 120 -41.42 75.41 -22.26
CA GLY A 120 -42.04 74.31 -21.51
C GLY A 120 -43.44 73.90 -21.95
N LYS A 121 -43.96 74.42 -23.07
CA LYS A 121 -45.27 74.03 -23.59
C LYS A 121 -45.19 72.62 -24.20
N PRO A 122 -46.16 71.72 -23.92
CA PRO A 122 -46.26 70.47 -24.64
C PRO A 122 -46.62 70.77 -26.09
N ILE A 123 -45.67 70.55 -26.99
CA ILE A 123 -45.88 70.71 -28.42
C ILE A 123 -46.35 69.38 -28.99
N ASP A 124 -47.57 69.36 -29.50
CA ASP A 124 -48.12 68.24 -30.28
C ASP A 124 -47.59 68.35 -31.70
N LYS A 125 -46.59 67.52 -32.03
CA LYS A 125 -45.92 67.46 -33.33
C LYS A 125 -46.91 67.39 -34.50
N ASP A 126 -47.94 66.55 -34.37
CA ASP A 126 -48.91 66.30 -35.44
C ASP A 126 -49.82 67.50 -35.69
N LYS A 127 -50.21 68.23 -34.62
CA LYS A 127 -51.03 69.44 -34.75
C LYS A 127 -50.25 70.62 -35.34
N LEU A 128 -48.97 70.78 -35.00
CA LEU A 128 -48.13 71.79 -35.63
C LEU A 128 -47.95 71.54 -37.12
N ARG A 129 -47.74 70.28 -37.51
CA ARG A 129 -47.62 69.89 -38.91
C ARG A 129 -48.90 70.20 -39.69
N GLU A 130 -50.05 69.80 -39.15
CA GLU A 130 -51.36 70.13 -39.74
C GLU A 130 -51.64 71.64 -39.84
N LEU A 131 -51.12 72.45 -38.91
CA LEU A 131 -51.27 73.91 -38.95
C LEU A 131 -50.36 74.56 -39.98
N ILE A 132 -49.13 74.07 -40.13
CA ILE A 132 -48.20 74.52 -41.19
C ILE A 132 -48.80 74.17 -42.55
N ASP A 133 -49.24 72.93 -42.75
CA ASP A 133 -49.85 72.48 -44.01
C ASP A 133 -51.09 73.33 -44.38
N LYS A 134 -51.90 73.74 -43.38
CA LYS A 134 -53.07 74.62 -43.59
C LYS A 134 -52.67 76.05 -43.94
N LEU A 135 -51.65 76.62 -43.28
CA LEU A 135 -51.17 77.98 -43.55
C LEU A 135 -50.45 78.08 -44.89
N GLU A 136 -49.70 77.05 -45.30
CA GLU A 136 -49.12 76.94 -46.64
C GLU A 136 -50.22 76.85 -47.70
N PHE A 137 -51.25 76.04 -47.47
CA PHE A 137 -52.40 75.94 -48.38
C PHE A 137 -53.21 77.25 -48.48
N GLU A 138 -53.43 77.95 -47.37
CA GLU A 138 -54.07 79.27 -47.35
C GLU A 138 -53.23 80.32 -48.09
N HIS A 139 -51.90 80.27 -47.95
CA HIS A 139 -50.97 81.11 -48.69
C HIS A 139 -51.00 80.84 -50.20
N GLU A 140 -51.10 79.57 -50.62
CA GLU A 140 -51.18 79.18 -52.04
C GLU A 140 -52.49 79.61 -52.73
N ILE A 141 -53.59 79.78 -51.97
CA ILE A 141 -54.94 80.01 -52.51
C ILE A 141 -55.42 81.46 -52.33
N SER A 142 -54.85 82.23 -51.40
CA SER A 142 -55.29 83.60 -51.10
C SER A 142 -54.41 84.67 -51.77
N PRO A 143 -54.93 85.49 -52.71
CA PRO A 143 -54.21 86.65 -53.26
C PRO A 143 -54.19 87.77 -52.23
N THR A 144 -53.04 88.04 -51.61
CA THR A 144 -52.95 88.90 -50.43
C THR A 144 -51.86 89.98 -50.60
N ASP A 145 -52.01 91.13 -49.92
CA ASP A 145 -51.03 92.22 -49.92
C ASP A 145 -49.64 91.75 -49.43
N PRO A 146 -48.53 92.35 -49.93
CA PRO A 146 -47.17 91.94 -49.58
C PRO A 146 -46.92 91.86 -48.07
N GLU A 147 -47.48 92.77 -47.28
CA GLU A 147 -47.30 92.77 -45.82
C GLU A 147 -47.88 91.52 -45.13
N LYS A 148 -49.03 91.03 -45.60
CA LYS A 148 -49.66 89.83 -45.05
C LYS A 148 -48.93 88.56 -45.48
N GLU A 149 -48.37 88.55 -46.69
CA GLU A 149 -47.47 87.45 -47.14
C GLU A 149 -46.22 87.37 -46.26
N TRP A 150 -45.65 88.51 -45.88
CA TRP A 150 -44.53 88.56 -44.93
C TRP A 150 -44.92 88.04 -43.53
N GLU A 151 -46.14 88.31 -43.07
CA GLU A 151 -46.67 87.77 -41.80
C GLU A 151 -46.92 86.26 -41.87
N PHE A 152 -47.47 85.73 -42.97
CA PHE A 152 -47.62 84.28 -43.19
C PHE A 152 -46.26 83.58 -43.22
N PHE A 153 -45.30 84.12 -43.97
CA PHE A 153 -43.97 83.57 -44.04
C PHE A 153 -43.28 83.58 -42.66
N ARG A 154 -43.44 84.66 -41.89
CA ARG A 154 -42.89 84.75 -40.53
C ARG A 154 -43.51 83.74 -39.58
N THR A 155 -44.84 83.58 -39.62
CA THR A 155 -45.55 82.63 -38.76
C THR A 155 -45.26 81.18 -39.14
N ILE A 156 -45.19 80.84 -40.43
CA ILE A 156 -44.76 79.52 -40.91
C ILE A 156 -43.33 79.24 -40.44
N GLN A 157 -42.39 80.18 -40.61
CA GLN A 157 -41.01 80.00 -40.13
C GLN A 157 -40.91 79.81 -38.61
N GLU A 158 -41.76 80.48 -37.83
CA GLU A 158 -41.82 80.31 -36.38
C GLU A 158 -42.37 78.92 -36.02
N LEU A 159 -43.44 78.47 -36.68
CA LEU A 159 -44.03 77.14 -36.50
C LEU A 159 -43.10 76.01 -36.95
N GLU A 160 -42.34 76.18 -38.04
CA GLU A 160 -41.32 75.24 -38.49
C GLU A 160 -40.17 75.10 -37.48
N LYS A 161 -39.75 76.21 -36.85
CA LYS A 161 -38.74 76.17 -35.77
C LYS A 161 -39.27 75.42 -34.55
N GLU A 162 -40.53 75.66 -34.17
CA GLU A 162 -41.19 74.93 -33.08
C GLU A 162 -41.36 73.44 -33.39
N LEU A 163 -41.73 73.09 -34.63
CA LEU A 163 -41.84 71.71 -35.09
C LEU A 163 -40.48 71.00 -35.04
N ASN A 164 -39.43 71.62 -35.57
CA ASN A 164 -38.07 71.09 -35.51
C ASN A 164 -37.58 70.88 -34.06
N ALA A 165 -37.87 71.83 -33.17
CA ALA A 165 -37.55 71.68 -31.75
C ALA A 165 -38.32 70.50 -31.12
N ALA A 166 -39.60 70.33 -31.43
CA ALA A 166 -40.41 69.20 -30.97
C ALA A 166 -39.89 67.85 -31.47
N GLU A 167 -39.43 67.77 -32.72
CA GLU A 167 -38.79 66.55 -33.24
C GLU A 167 -37.52 66.20 -32.47
N VAL A 168 -36.65 67.17 -32.22
CA VAL A 168 -35.41 66.97 -31.46
C VAL A 168 -35.72 66.53 -30.03
N ILE A 169 -36.72 67.13 -29.37
CA ILE A 169 -37.21 66.72 -28.06
C ILE A 169 -37.67 65.27 -28.07
N SER A 170 -38.45 64.84 -29.07
CA SER A 170 -38.93 63.45 -29.19
C SER A 170 -37.76 62.48 -29.33
N ARG A 171 -36.81 62.76 -30.23
CA ARG A 171 -35.61 61.92 -30.42
C ARG A 171 -34.81 61.80 -29.13
N ILE A 172 -34.60 62.90 -28.40
CA ILE A 172 -33.90 62.88 -27.11
C ILE A 172 -34.66 62.05 -26.07
N LYS A 173 -36.00 62.15 -26.01
CA LYS A 173 -36.84 61.32 -25.13
C LYS A 173 -36.71 59.83 -25.47
N GLU A 174 -36.70 59.47 -26.74
CA GLU A 174 -36.50 58.09 -27.21
C GLU A 174 -35.11 57.57 -26.80
N TYR A 175 -34.04 58.35 -27.01
CA TYR A 175 -32.69 57.98 -26.56
C TYR A 175 -32.61 57.78 -25.04
N ILE A 176 -33.27 58.65 -24.26
CA ILE A 176 -33.35 58.51 -22.80
C ILE A 176 -34.09 57.23 -22.41
N SER A 177 -35.21 56.93 -23.08
CA SER A 177 -36.02 55.73 -22.83
C SER A 177 -35.21 54.46 -23.12
N ASN A 178 -34.63 54.36 -24.32
CA ASN A 178 -33.83 53.21 -24.75
C ASN A 178 -32.61 53.02 -23.84
N GLY A 179 -31.87 54.10 -23.56
CA GLY A 179 -30.72 54.04 -22.65
C GLY A 179 -31.11 53.64 -21.22
N SER A 180 -32.30 54.04 -20.74
CA SER A 180 -32.80 53.63 -19.43
C SER A 180 -33.17 52.13 -19.40
N GLN A 181 -33.77 51.62 -20.47
CA GLN A 181 -34.09 50.20 -20.62
C GLN A 181 -32.83 49.33 -20.70
N GLU A 182 -31.83 49.75 -21.48
CA GLU A 182 -30.53 49.06 -21.56
C GLU A 182 -29.82 48.99 -20.20
N VAL A 183 -29.82 50.10 -19.44
CA VAL A 183 -29.27 50.11 -18.08
C VAL A 183 -30.00 49.13 -17.16
N GLU A 184 -31.32 49.02 -17.28
CA GLU A 184 -32.10 48.09 -16.48
C GLU A 184 -31.82 46.62 -16.86
N ASN A 185 -31.66 46.33 -18.15
CA ASN A 185 -31.25 44.99 -18.60
C ASN A 185 -29.86 44.62 -18.08
N ILE A 186 -28.88 45.53 -18.18
CA ILE A 186 -27.53 45.32 -17.64
C ILE A 186 -27.57 45.12 -16.12
N ARG A 187 -28.45 45.82 -15.39
CA ARG A 187 -28.62 45.62 -13.94
C ARG A 187 -29.13 44.23 -13.61
N LYS A 188 -30.12 43.72 -14.38
CA LYS A 188 -30.65 42.36 -14.22
C LYS A 188 -29.55 41.31 -14.46
N GLU A 189 -28.84 41.40 -15.59
CA GLU A 189 -27.73 40.49 -15.90
C GLU A 189 -26.65 40.53 -14.80
N ARG A 190 -26.29 41.72 -14.31
CA ARG A 190 -25.33 41.89 -13.22
C ARG A 190 -25.80 41.26 -11.91
N MET A 191 -27.11 41.27 -11.65
CA MET A 191 -27.72 40.64 -10.48
C MET A 191 -27.71 39.12 -10.60
N GLU A 192 -28.04 38.58 -11.78
CA GLU A 192 -27.98 37.15 -12.10
C GLU A 192 -26.55 36.60 -11.97
N LEU A 193 -25.56 37.28 -12.55
CA LEU A 193 -24.13 36.94 -12.35
C LEU A 193 -23.75 36.96 -10.86
N GLY A 194 -24.33 37.90 -10.09
CA GLY A 194 -24.15 37.98 -8.65
C GLY A 194 -24.76 36.80 -7.89
N GLN A 195 -25.89 36.26 -8.34
CA GLN A 195 -26.51 35.06 -7.78
C GLN A 195 -25.68 33.82 -8.14
N GLN A 196 -25.34 33.64 -9.42
CA GLN A 196 -24.49 32.53 -9.89
C GLN A 196 -23.16 32.45 -9.13
N MET A 197 -22.49 33.58 -8.91
CA MET A 197 -21.25 33.60 -8.12
C MET A 197 -21.47 33.19 -6.65
N ARG A 198 -22.60 33.60 -6.04
CA ARG A 198 -22.92 33.21 -4.65
C ARG A 198 -23.20 31.71 -4.55
N GLU A 199 -23.93 31.15 -5.50
CA GLU A 199 -24.20 29.72 -5.56
C GLU A 199 -22.92 28.91 -5.75
N LEU A 200 -22.05 29.31 -6.68
CA LEU A 200 -20.76 28.66 -6.89
C LEU A 200 -19.87 28.73 -5.64
N TYR A 201 -19.88 29.85 -4.91
CA TYR A 201 -19.11 29.99 -3.68
C TYR A 201 -19.69 29.15 -2.52
N ASN A 202 -20.98 29.30 -2.25
CA ASN A 202 -21.62 28.69 -1.09
C ASN A 202 -21.81 27.17 -1.25
N ASN A 203 -22.17 26.72 -2.45
CA ASN A 203 -22.49 25.31 -2.68
C ASN A 203 -21.24 24.56 -3.18
N ALA A 204 -20.73 24.92 -4.36
CA ALA A 204 -19.69 24.13 -5.00
C ALA A 204 -18.33 24.25 -4.28
N LEU A 205 -17.87 25.47 -4.03
CA LEU A 205 -16.54 25.69 -3.43
C LEU A 205 -16.50 25.21 -1.97
N MET A 206 -17.54 25.46 -1.18
CA MET A 206 -17.62 25.01 0.21
C MET A 206 -17.67 23.48 0.30
N ASN A 207 -18.47 22.82 -0.55
CA ASN A 207 -18.54 21.36 -0.58
C ASN A 207 -17.20 20.74 -0.95
N ILE A 208 -16.52 21.26 -1.98
CA ILE A 208 -15.20 20.77 -2.38
C ILE A 208 -14.16 21.02 -1.28
N LYS A 209 -14.23 22.15 -0.59
CA LYS A 209 -13.35 22.45 0.55
C LYS A 209 -13.52 21.42 1.67
N ASN A 210 -14.77 21.09 2.02
CA ASN A 210 -15.08 20.09 3.03
C ASN A 210 -14.58 18.70 2.61
N GLN A 211 -14.88 18.28 1.38
CA GLN A 211 -14.40 17.01 0.83
C GLN A 211 -12.87 16.91 0.82
N ILE A 212 -12.16 17.98 0.44
CA ILE A 212 -10.70 18.03 0.49
C ILE A 212 -10.20 17.90 1.93
N GLN A 213 -10.86 18.53 2.90
CA GLN A 213 -10.49 18.45 4.30
C GLN A 213 -10.67 17.02 4.84
N ASP A 214 -11.78 16.36 4.51
CA ASP A 214 -12.05 14.99 4.94
C ASP A 214 -11.08 13.99 4.30
N LEU A 215 -10.81 14.13 3.00
CA LEU A 215 -9.80 13.31 2.32
C LEU A 215 -8.39 13.56 2.85
N LYS A 216 -8.05 14.79 3.27
CA LYS A 216 -6.78 15.07 3.94
C LYS A 216 -6.67 14.32 5.28
N LYS A 217 -7.72 14.35 6.10
CA LYS A 217 -7.77 13.59 7.37
C LYS A 217 -7.62 12.09 7.11
N ARG A 218 -8.35 11.56 6.12
CA ARG A 218 -8.26 10.14 5.71
C ARG A 218 -6.87 9.78 5.19
N ARG A 219 -6.24 10.64 4.40
CA ARG A 219 -4.85 10.45 3.97
C ARG A 219 -3.92 10.37 5.19
N ASP A 220 -4.08 11.26 6.15
CA ASP A 220 -3.20 11.32 7.33
C ASP A 220 -3.38 10.08 8.22
N SER A 221 -4.61 9.59 8.39
CA SER A 221 -4.86 8.33 9.10
C SER A 221 -4.23 7.13 8.39
N VAL A 222 -4.39 7.01 7.07
CA VAL A 222 -3.77 5.94 6.27
C VAL A 222 -2.24 6.01 6.32
N VAL A 223 -1.66 7.21 6.28
CA VAL A 223 -0.21 7.40 6.41
C VAL A 223 0.28 6.92 7.78
N ASN A 224 -0.44 7.26 8.86
CA ASN A 224 -0.10 6.82 10.21
C ASN A 224 -0.18 5.28 10.34
N GLU A 225 -1.24 4.67 9.80
CA GLU A 225 -1.36 3.20 9.75
C GLU A 225 -0.20 2.56 8.98
N ILE A 226 0.20 3.12 7.84
CA ILE A 226 1.37 2.64 7.08
C ILE A 226 2.64 2.74 7.92
N VAL A 227 2.83 3.80 8.70
CA VAL A 227 4.00 3.96 9.58
C VAL A 227 4.00 2.89 10.67
N GLN A 228 2.86 2.63 11.31
CA GLN A 228 2.72 1.56 12.32
C GLN A 228 2.96 0.17 11.72
N LEU A 229 2.44 -0.10 10.52
CA LEU A 229 2.68 -1.37 9.83
C LEU A 229 4.15 -1.53 9.43
N LYS A 230 4.85 -0.45 9.06
CA LYS A 230 6.28 -0.47 8.79
C LYS A 230 7.09 -0.82 10.03
N SER A 231 6.82 -0.19 11.18
CA SER A 231 7.53 -0.50 12.42
C SER A 231 7.28 -1.95 12.85
N ARG A 232 6.04 -2.43 12.78
CA ARG A 232 5.70 -3.84 13.04
C ARG A 232 6.40 -4.80 12.08
N ARG A 233 6.49 -4.47 10.80
CA ARG A 233 7.24 -5.29 9.82
C ARG A 233 8.72 -5.38 10.20
N ASP A 234 9.32 -4.27 10.61
CA ASP A 234 10.75 -4.21 10.91
C ASP A 234 11.09 -4.92 12.22
N SER A 235 10.20 -4.87 13.23
CA SER A 235 10.34 -5.72 14.42
C SER A 235 10.21 -7.20 14.10
N LEU A 236 9.24 -7.60 13.26
CA LEU A 236 9.08 -8.99 12.81
C LEU A 236 10.29 -9.49 11.99
N LYS A 237 10.89 -8.64 11.14
CA LYS A 237 12.12 -8.97 10.43
C LYS A 237 13.28 -9.24 11.39
N SER A 238 13.45 -8.36 12.38
CA SER A 238 14.49 -8.51 13.40
C SER A 238 14.30 -9.83 14.16
N ARG A 239 13.06 -10.11 14.61
CA ARG A 239 12.72 -11.35 15.30
C ARG A 239 12.96 -12.59 14.44
N ARG A 240 12.61 -12.53 13.15
CA ARG A 240 12.86 -13.62 12.18
C ARG A 240 14.36 -13.91 12.07
N ASP A 241 15.18 -12.87 12.01
CA ASP A 241 16.63 -13.01 11.84
C ASP A 241 17.29 -13.54 13.13
N GLU A 242 16.85 -13.08 14.31
CA GLU A 242 17.19 -13.69 15.60
C GLU A 242 16.86 -15.18 15.64
N LEU A 243 15.62 -15.56 15.27
CA LEU A 243 15.21 -16.97 15.26
C LEU A 243 16.06 -17.81 14.31
N LYS A 244 16.41 -17.29 13.13
CA LYS A 244 17.34 -17.98 12.22
C LYS A 244 18.71 -18.22 12.87
N THR A 245 19.28 -17.21 13.53
CA THR A 245 20.58 -17.37 14.21
C THR A 245 20.51 -18.42 15.33
N LYS A 246 19.43 -18.42 16.13
CA LYS A 246 19.20 -19.44 17.16
C LYS A 246 19.08 -20.84 16.56
N ILE A 247 18.32 -21.01 15.49
CA ILE A 247 18.20 -22.31 14.79
C ILE A 247 19.55 -22.78 14.25
N LEU A 248 20.37 -21.89 13.70
CA LEU A 248 21.71 -22.22 13.23
C LEU A 248 22.62 -22.65 14.38
N SER A 249 22.63 -21.92 15.49
CA SER A 249 23.41 -22.29 16.68
C SER A 249 23.02 -23.67 17.23
N LYS A 250 21.71 -23.95 17.36
CA LYS A 250 21.21 -25.27 17.77
C LYS A 250 21.55 -26.37 16.78
N SER A 251 21.54 -26.07 15.49
CA SER A 251 21.94 -27.03 14.46
C SER A 251 23.43 -27.37 14.55
N ALA A 252 24.29 -26.41 14.90
CA ALA A 252 25.70 -26.64 15.14
C ALA A 252 25.93 -27.46 16.44
N GLU A 253 25.22 -27.15 17.52
CA GLU A 253 25.25 -27.95 18.76
C GLU A 253 24.87 -29.42 18.51
N ILE A 254 23.76 -29.67 17.79
CA ILE A 254 23.33 -31.03 17.43
C ILE A 254 24.39 -31.74 16.58
N LYS A 255 25.02 -31.03 15.64
CA LYS A 255 26.09 -31.61 14.82
C LYS A 255 27.28 -32.04 15.69
N GLY A 256 27.75 -31.16 16.59
CA GLY A 256 28.84 -31.48 17.51
C GLY A 256 28.51 -32.65 18.44
N LEU A 257 27.28 -32.75 18.95
CA LEU A 257 26.83 -33.90 19.74
C LEU A 257 26.80 -35.19 18.92
N ARG A 258 26.39 -35.14 17.65
CA ARG A 258 26.40 -36.30 16.74
C ARG A 258 27.82 -36.76 16.41
N ASP A 259 28.76 -35.83 16.26
CA ASP A 259 30.17 -36.15 16.02
C ASP A 259 30.76 -36.86 17.26
N LYS A 260 30.53 -36.32 18.47
CA LYS A 260 30.90 -36.99 19.74
C LYS A 260 30.26 -38.38 19.89
N LEU A 261 28.99 -38.50 19.48
CA LEU A 261 28.30 -39.79 19.51
C LEU A 261 28.96 -40.80 18.57
N ARG A 262 29.46 -40.38 17.40
CA ARG A 262 30.21 -41.28 16.49
C ARG A 262 31.50 -41.75 17.15
N GLU A 263 32.29 -40.82 17.69
CA GLU A 263 33.55 -41.13 18.40
C GLU A 263 33.33 -42.15 19.53
N LEU A 264 32.32 -41.93 20.40
CA LEU A 264 31.99 -42.88 21.46
C LEU A 264 31.53 -44.24 20.94
N ASN A 265 30.73 -44.29 19.86
CA ASN A 265 30.32 -45.57 19.28
C ASN A 265 31.53 -46.33 18.70
N ASP A 266 32.48 -45.62 18.08
CA ASP A 266 33.71 -46.23 17.56
C ASP A 266 34.57 -46.79 18.70
N GLU A 267 34.67 -46.08 19.83
CA GLU A 267 35.32 -46.58 21.05
C GLU A 267 34.61 -47.81 21.62
N VAL A 268 33.29 -47.76 21.78
CA VAL A 268 32.48 -48.91 22.23
C VAL A 268 32.71 -50.11 21.33
N ASN A 269 32.67 -49.93 20.01
CA ASN A 269 32.92 -51.00 19.03
C ASN A 269 34.33 -51.57 19.18
N LYS A 270 35.35 -50.71 19.37
CA LYS A 270 36.73 -51.14 19.60
C LYS A 270 36.84 -51.99 20.87
N TYR A 271 36.26 -51.55 21.99
CA TYR A 271 36.28 -52.33 23.23
C TYR A 271 35.47 -53.63 23.13
N GLN A 272 34.36 -53.64 22.40
CA GLN A 272 33.59 -54.87 22.11
C GLN A 272 34.41 -55.88 21.30
N LEU A 273 35.17 -55.42 20.30
CA LEU A 273 36.08 -56.28 19.53
C LEU A 273 37.20 -56.85 20.42
N LEU A 274 37.79 -56.02 21.29
CA LEU A 274 38.79 -56.46 22.26
C LEU A 274 38.23 -57.49 23.25
N LEU A 275 36.99 -57.28 23.73
CA LEU A 275 36.31 -58.24 24.61
C LEU A 275 36.04 -59.57 23.90
N ALA A 276 35.58 -59.53 22.64
CA ALA A 276 35.38 -60.73 21.84
C ALA A 276 36.69 -61.48 21.58
N ALA A 277 37.78 -60.75 21.31
CA ALA A 277 39.12 -61.33 21.16
C ALA A 277 39.64 -61.93 22.47
N ALA A 278 39.46 -61.25 23.60
CA ALA A 278 39.83 -61.74 24.93
C ALA A 278 39.11 -63.06 25.26
N ARG A 279 37.77 -63.09 25.09
CA ARG A 279 36.96 -64.30 25.29
C ARG A 279 37.39 -65.45 24.38
N LYS A 280 37.66 -65.18 23.10
CA LYS A 280 38.19 -66.20 22.16
C LYS A 280 39.56 -66.71 22.59
N SER A 281 40.45 -65.83 23.04
CA SER A 281 41.79 -66.22 23.50
C SER A 281 41.73 -67.09 24.76
N LYS A 282 40.86 -66.76 25.72
CA LYS A 282 40.61 -67.54 26.93
C LYS A 282 40.09 -68.93 26.59
N ASN A 283 39.11 -69.01 25.68
CA ASN A 283 38.56 -70.27 25.19
C ASN A 283 39.59 -71.11 24.41
N LEU A 284 40.52 -70.49 23.68
CA LEU A 284 41.62 -71.19 23.01
C LEU A 284 42.64 -71.73 24.02
N VAL A 285 42.95 -70.98 25.07
CA VAL A 285 43.85 -71.43 26.13
C VAL A 285 43.22 -72.58 26.90
N SER A 286 41.93 -72.51 27.25
CA SER A 286 41.23 -73.62 27.90
C SER A 286 41.18 -74.87 27.02
N LYS A 287 40.85 -74.72 25.72
CA LYS A 287 40.91 -75.82 24.75
C LYS A 287 42.31 -76.43 24.64
N LYS A 288 43.36 -75.61 24.55
CA LYS A 288 44.75 -76.11 24.52
C LYS A 288 45.13 -76.84 25.80
N GLN A 289 44.64 -76.40 26.96
CA GLN A 289 44.85 -77.09 28.23
C GLN A 289 44.08 -78.41 28.29
N GLU A 290 42.85 -78.46 27.78
CA GLU A 290 42.07 -79.70 27.64
C GLU A 290 42.74 -80.66 26.67
N GLU A 291 43.15 -80.21 25.48
CA GLU A 291 43.91 -81.02 24.52
C GLU A 291 45.25 -81.50 25.09
N ALA A 292 45.94 -80.68 25.88
CA ALA A 292 47.18 -81.06 26.55
C ALA A 292 46.92 -82.13 27.63
N LYS A 293 45.85 -81.99 28.44
CA LYS A 293 45.43 -83.01 29.40
C LYS A 293 45.06 -84.31 28.71
N VAL A 294 44.27 -84.25 27.64
CA VAL A 294 43.92 -85.44 26.82
C VAL A 294 45.17 -86.07 26.22
N LYS A 295 46.12 -85.28 25.71
CA LYS A 295 47.40 -85.81 25.22
C LYS A 295 48.26 -86.41 26.32
N GLU A 296 48.28 -85.84 27.51
CA GLU A 296 48.98 -86.41 28.67
C GLU A 296 48.32 -87.72 29.12
N GLU A 297 46.99 -87.80 29.12
CA GLU A 297 46.25 -89.04 29.40
C GLU A 297 46.51 -90.11 28.34
N LEU A 298 46.50 -89.74 27.05
CA LEU A 298 46.84 -90.63 25.95
C LEU A 298 48.30 -91.10 26.04
N LYS A 299 49.24 -90.22 26.39
CA LYS A 299 50.64 -90.58 26.64
C LYS A 299 50.80 -91.53 27.81
N LYS A 300 50.12 -91.28 28.94
CA LYS A 300 50.13 -92.20 30.08
C LYS A 300 49.58 -93.57 29.71
N LYS A 301 48.47 -93.62 28.96
CA LYS A 301 47.92 -94.90 28.46
C LYS A 301 48.86 -95.61 27.49
N ALA A 302 49.54 -94.87 26.61
CA ALA A 302 50.54 -95.42 25.70
C ALA A 302 51.80 -95.92 26.45
N GLU A 303 52.25 -95.21 27.49
CA GLU A 303 53.34 -95.63 28.38
C GLU A 303 52.98 -96.89 29.19
N GLU A 304 51.74 -96.97 29.70
CA GLU A 304 51.20 -98.19 30.32
C GLU A 304 51.15 -99.36 29.33
N GLY A 305 50.75 -99.12 28.08
CA GLY A 305 50.81 -100.11 26.99
C GLY A 305 52.24 -100.58 26.68
N LEU A 306 53.20 -99.64 26.64
CA LEU A 306 54.63 -99.93 26.45
C LEU A 306 55.20 -100.74 27.61
N GLN A 307 54.83 -100.43 28.86
CA GLN A 307 55.22 -101.18 30.04
C GLN A 307 54.65 -102.60 30.07
N LYS A 308 53.42 -102.80 29.58
CA LYS A 308 52.84 -104.14 29.38
C LYS A 308 53.61 -104.94 28.32
N LEU A 309 54.04 -104.27 27.25
CA LEU A 309 54.86 -104.88 26.19
C LEU A 309 56.26 -105.29 26.70
N MET A 310 56.89 -104.47 27.54
CA MET A 310 58.18 -104.80 28.20
C MET A 310 58.06 -105.98 29.18
N LYS A 311 56.85 -106.30 29.66
CA LYS A 311 56.57 -107.45 30.54
C LYS A 311 56.23 -108.75 29.79
N GLY A 312 56.21 -108.73 28.45
CA GLY A 312 56.06 -109.94 27.60
C GLY A 312 54.62 -110.39 27.34
N GLU A 313 53.62 -109.56 27.62
CA GLU A 313 52.22 -109.84 27.30
C GLU A 313 51.88 -109.46 25.85
N ARG A 314 50.91 -110.13 25.20
CA ARG A 314 50.47 -109.78 23.84
C ARG A 314 49.73 -108.43 23.86
N VAL A 315 50.25 -107.44 23.15
CA VAL A 315 49.67 -106.09 23.08
C VAL A 315 49.13 -105.84 21.66
N SER A 316 47.94 -105.24 21.54
CA SER A 316 47.36 -104.86 20.24
C SER A 316 47.97 -103.54 19.72
N LEU A 317 47.96 -103.32 18.40
CA LEU A 317 48.48 -102.08 17.80
C LEU A 317 47.75 -100.83 18.33
N ASN A 318 46.47 -100.97 18.68
CA ASN A 318 45.63 -99.90 19.22
C ASN A 318 46.03 -99.53 20.66
N ASP A 319 46.39 -100.51 21.49
CA ASP A 319 46.88 -100.28 22.86
C ASP A 319 48.24 -99.55 22.90
N LEU A 320 49.09 -99.78 21.90
CA LEU A 320 50.41 -99.15 21.76
C LEU A 320 50.34 -97.69 21.30
N LEU A 321 49.34 -97.36 20.48
CA LEU A 321 49.09 -96.01 19.98
C LEU A 321 48.23 -95.17 20.94
N GLY A 322 47.76 -95.77 22.03
CA GLY A 322 46.88 -95.12 23.02
C GLY A 322 45.48 -94.81 22.48
N LEU A 323 45.09 -95.40 21.35
CA LEU A 323 43.76 -95.23 20.77
C LEU A 323 42.85 -96.33 21.35
N GLY A 324 41.75 -95.92 21.98
CA GLY A 324 40.73 -96.86 22.40
C GLY A 324 40.19 -97.62 21.19
N LEU A 325 39.88 -98.90 21.37
CA LEU A 325 39.07 -99.64 20.41
C LEU A 325 37.76 -98.86 20.24
N GLU A 326 37.55 -98.26 19.07
CA GLU A 326 36.20 -97.91 18.62
C GLU A 326 35.50 -99.26 18.44
N GLU A 327 34.75 -99.68 19.47
CA GLU A 327 33.70 -100.65 19.29
C GLU A 327 32.57 -99.96 18.54
N ASP A 328 32.35 -100.41 17.31
CA ASP A 328 31.14 -100.22 16.55
C ASP A 328 29.91 -100.44 17.44
N ASN A 329 29.21 -99.34 17.76
CA ASN A 329 27.79 -99.41 18.13
C ASN A 329 26.98 -98.97 16.92
N GLU A 330 26.84 -99.88 15.95
CA GLU A 330 25.63 -99.94 15.13
C GLU A 330 24.46 -100.31 16.06
N LYS A 331 23.69 -99.32 16.48
CA LYS A 331 22.24 -99.42 16.71
C LYS A 331 21.54 -98.09 16.43
#